data_AF-A0A0S4LRX5-F1
#
_entry.id   AF-A0A0S4LRX5-F1
#
_cell.length_a   1.000
_cell.length_b   1.000
_cell.length_c   1.000
_cell.angle_alpha   90.00
_cell.angle_beta   90.00
_cell.angle_gamma   90.00
#
_symmetry.space_group_name_H-M   'P 1'
#
loop_
_entity.id
_entity.type
_entity.pdbx_description
1 polymer ?
#
loop_
_entity_poly.entity_id
_entity_poly.type
_entity_poly.pdbx_seq_one_letter_code
_entity_poly.pdbx_strand_id
1 'polypeptide(L)' 'MTSAACADFTRPVISALNADIVVVLHHKKAEHIRLQGIDCLEKAQAFEQRAKQATSSLSFSKTVTVEAYC' A
#
# COMPACT_ATOMS: atom_id res chain seq x y z
N MET A 1 4.50 19.17 -22.56
CA MET A 1 4.51 17.83 -21.94
C MET A 1 3.47 17.84 -20.84
N THR A 2 2.27 17.38 -21.15
CA THR A 2 1.15 17.32 -20.20
C THR A 2 1.41 16.15 -19.26
N SER A 3 1.75 16.46 -18.00
CA SER A 3 1.78 15.47 -16.92
C SER A 3 0.41 14.81 -16.85
N ALA A 4 0.36 13.47 -16.90
CA ALA A 4 -0.87 12.77 -16.56
C ALA A 4 -1.19 13.16 -15.11
N ALA A 5 -2.38 13.68 -14.83
CA ALA A 5 -2.76 13.93 -13.45
C ALA A 5 -2.83 12.56 -12.74
N CYS A 6 -1.81 12.23 -11.94
CA CYS A 6 -1.94 11.19 -10.95
C CYS A 6 -3.06 11.63 -10.02
N ALA A 7 -4.23 11.02 -10.17
CA ALA A 7 -5.36 11.37 -9.33
C ALA A 7 -5.18 10.66 -8.00
N ASP A 8 -4.98 11.45 -6.94
CA ASP A 8 -5.07 10.95 -5.58
C ASP A 8 -6.47 10.36 -5.34
N PHE A 9 -6.54 9.29 -4.57
CA PHE A 9 -7.82 8.66 -4.27
C PHE A 9 -7.88 8.12 -2.86
N THR A 10 -9.09 8.12 -2.30
CA THR A 10 -9.35 7.66 -0.94
C THR A 10 -10.14 6.36 -0.96
N ARG A 11 -9.59 5.28 -0.41
CA ARG A 11 -10.20 3.93 -0.42
C ARG A 11 -9.85 3.12 0.82
N PRO A 12 -10.68 2.12 1.18
CA PRO A 12 -10.38 1.23 2.29
C PRO A 12 -9.25 0.26 1.93
N VAL A 13 -8.35 0.06 2.88
CA VAL A 13 -7.32 -0.98 2.83
C VAL A 13 -7.94 -2.30 3.26
N ILE A 14 -7.80 -3.31 2.41
CA ILE A 14 -8.33 -4.66 2.64
C ILE A 14 -7.26 -5.66 3.05
N SER A 15 -5.99 -5.38 2.79
CA SER A 15 -4.87 -6.25 3.16
C SER A 15 -3.53 -5.52 3.06
N ALA A 16 -2.49 -6.08 3.66
CA ALA A 16 -1.09 -5.71 3.43
C ALA A 16 -0.32 -6.97 3.01
N LEU A 17 0.40 -6.91 1.89
CA LEU A 17 1.16 -8.06 1.38
C LEU A 17 2.48 -8.21 2.13
N ASN A 18 3.17 -7.10 2.31
CA ASN A 18 4.41 -6.93 3.07
C ASN A 18 4.40 -5.50 3.67
N ALA A 19 5.55 -4.96 4.05
CA ALA A 19 5.60 -3.64 4.69
C ALA A 19 5.63 -2.44 3.72
N ASP A 20 5.91 -2.64 2.43
CA ASP A 20 5.86 -1.59 1.40
C ASP A 20 4.68 -1.73 0.44
N ILE A 21 3.94 -2.84 0.45
CA ILE A 21 2.81 -3.09 -0.45
C ILE A 21 1.52 -3.28 0.33
N VAL A 22 0.59 -2.34 0.15
CA VAL A 22 -0.77 -2.40 0.68
C VAL A 22 -1.78 -2.69 -0.43
N VAL A 23 -2.88 -3.33 -0.07
CA VAL A 23 -3.97 -3.67 -0.99
C VAL A 23 -5.19 -2.84 -0.65
N VAL A 24 -5.63 -2.02 -1.59
CA VAL A 24 -6.83 -1.18 -1.47
C VAL A 24 -7.96 -1.73 -2.32
N LEU A 25 -9.20 -1.53 -1.88
CA LEU A 25 -10.37 -1.85 -2.69
C LEU A 25 -10.80 -0.63 -3.51
N HIS A 26 -10.47 -0.66 -4.80
CA HIS A 26 -10.77 0.42 -5.73
C HIS A 26 -11.61 -0.10 -6.90
N HIS A 27 -12.76 0.52 -7.19
CA HIS A 27 -13.68 0.07 -8.25
C HIS A 27 -14.03 -1.43 -8.23
N LYS A 28 -14.26 -2.00 -7.03
CA LYS A 28 -14.51 -3.44 -6.81
C LYS A 28 -13.34 -4.36 -7.20
N LYS A 29 -12.14 -3.80 -7.38
CA LYS A 29 -10.91 -4.54 -7.64
C LYS A 29 -9.93 -4.33 -6.49
N ALA A 30 -9.18 -5.37 -6.18
CA ALA A 30 -8.03 -5.28 -5.30
C ALA A 30 -6.88 -4.65 -6.10
N GLU A 31 -6.38 -3.51 -5.64
CA GLU A 31 -5.27 -2.79 -6.26
C GLU A 31 -4.07 -2.81 -5.31
N HIS A 32 -2.90 -3.17 -5.83
CA HIS A 32 -1.66 -3.24 -5.06
C HIS A 32 -0.93 -1.91 -5.17
N ILE A 33 -0.76 -1.23 -4.04
CA ILE A 33 -0.08 0.06 -3.95
C ILE A 33 1.26 -0.17 -3.29
N ARG A 34 2.35 0.11 -4.02
CA ARG A 34 3.71 0.11 -3.49
C ARG A 34 4.05 1.49 -2.96
N LEU A 35 4.46 1.55 -1.71
CA LEU A 35 4.85 2.78 -1.02
C LEU A 35 6.21 3.25 -1.53
N GLN A 36 6.27 4.48 -2.03
CA GLN A 36 7.51 5.06 -2.50
C GLN A 36 8.44 5.38 -1.32
N GLY A 37 9.73 5.07 -1.47
CA GLY A 37 10.76 5.34 -0.45
C GLY A 37 10.83 4.32 0.68
N ILE A 38 9.95 3.30 0.67
CA ILE A 38 10.02 2.16 1.57
C ILE A 38 10.36 0.95 0.71
N ASP A 39 11.51 0.33 0.97
CA ASP A 39 11.89 -0.94 0.34
C ASP A 39 12.01 -1.99 1.43
N CYS A 40 11.06 -2.91 1.44
CA CYS A 40 11.02 -3.95 2.44
C CYS A 40 11.85 -5.15 2.01
N LEU A 41 12.44 -5.78 3.02
CA LEU A 41 13.16 -7.03 2.89
C LEU A 41 12.31 -8.09 2.18
N GLU A 42 12.98 -8.90 1.35
CA GLU A 42 12.37 -9.95 0.55
C GLU A 42 11.81 -11.08 1.43
N LYS A 43 10.97 -11.93 0.83
CA LYS A 43 10.36 -13.09 1.50
C LYS A 43 11.44 -13.94 2.20
N ALA A 44 11.10 -14.43 3.40
CA ALA A 44 11.95 -15.29 4.24
C ALA A 44 13.19 -14.61 4.86
N GLN A 45 13.30 -13.29 4.79
CA GLN A 45 14.29 -12.55 5.58
C GLN A 45 13.79 -12.32 7.01
N ALA A 46 14.74 -12.10 7.94
CA ALA A 46 14.41 -11.80 9.32
C ALA A 46 13.51 -10.55 9.39
N PHE A 47 12.51 -10.58 10.27
CA PHE A 47 11.55 -9.50 10.53
C PHE A 47 10.48 -9.21 9.46
N GLU A 48 10.47 -9.90 8.31
CA GLU A 48 9.44 -9.72 7.26
C GLU A 48 8.01 -9.85 7.81
N GLN A 49 7.75 -10.91 8.58
CA GLN A 49 6.44 -11.12 9.21
C GLN A 49 6.06 -10.02 10.21
N ARG A 50 7.03 -9.50 10.97
CA ARG A 50 6.76 -8.42 11.93
C ARG A 50 6.44 -7.11 11.21
N ALA A 51 7.19 -6.80 10.17
CA ALA A 51 6.98 -5.61 9.35
C ALA A 51 5.60 -5.64 8.67
N LYS A 52 5.23 -6.80 8.12
CA LYS A 52 3.89 -7.04 7.57
C LYS A 52 2.78 -6.85 8.61
N GLN A 53 2.94 -7.45 9.80
CA GLN A 53 1.96 -7.32 10.89
C GLN A 53 1.81 -5.87 11.37
N ALA A 54 2.91 -5.13 11.49
CA ALA A 54 2.88 -3.71 11.85
C ALA A 54 2.11 -2.88 10.81
N THR A 55 2.39 -3.11 9.52
CA THR A 55 1.73 -2.42 8.41
C THR A 55 0.24 -2.74 8.37
N SER A 56 -0.11 -4.03 8.49
CA SER A 56 -1.51 -4.47 8.56
C SER A 56 -2.22 -3.85 9.77
N SER A 57 -1.59 -3.85 10.95
CA SER A 57 -2.19 -3.25 12.17
C SER A 57 -2.42 -1.74 12.02
N LEU A 58 -1.56 -1.06 11.26
CA LEU A 58 -1.66 0.37 11.01
C LEU A 58 -2.75 0.69 9.98
N SER A 59 -2.88 -0.08 8.90
CA SER A 59 -3.67 0.29 7.72
C SER A 59 -4.98 -0.50 7.56
N PHE A 60 -5.06 -1.74 8.06
CA PHE A 60 -6.19 -2.63 7.81
C PHE A 60 -7.53 -2.05 8.29
N SER A 61 -8.57 -2.19 7.46
CA SER A 61 -9.92 -1.67 7.68
C SER A 61 -10.00 -0.14 7.85
N LYS A 62 -8.93 0.60 7.53
CA LYS A 62 -8.96 2.06 7.49
C LYS A 62 -9.14 2.56 6.07
N THR A 63 -9.82 3.69 5.95
CA THR A 63 -9.90 4.45 4.72
C THR A 63 -8.68 5.36 4.63
N VAL A 64 -7.85 5.17 3.61
CA VAL A 64 -6.59 5.91 3.42
C VAL A 64 -6.63 6.69 2.12
N THR A 65 -5.89 7.79 2.06
CA THR A 65 -5.64 8.55 0.83
C THR A 65 -4.32 8.08 0.22
N VAL A 66 -4.38 7.65 -1.03
CA VAL A 66 -3.21 7.34 -1.85
C VAL A 66 -2.85 8.61 -2.59
N GLU A 67 -1.69 9.17 -2.24
CA GLU A 67 -1.10 10.32 -2.94
C GLU A 67 -0.14 9.79 -4.00
N ALA A 68 -0.40 10.14 -5.25
CA ALA A 68 0.33 9.58 -6.37
C ALA A 68 1.24 10.66 -6.98
N TYR A 69 2.55 10.43 -6.94
CA TYR A 69 3.54 11.35 -7.46
C TYR A 69 3.70 11.13 -8.97
N CYS A 70 3.42 12.17 -9.76
CA CYS A 70 3.67 12.22 -11.21
C CYS A 70 4.90 13.04 -11.57
#